data_AF-A0A818K6F8-F1
#
_entry.id   AF-A0A818K6F8-F1
#
_cell.length_a   1.000
_cell.length_b   1.000
_cell.length_c   1.000
_cell.angle_alpha   90.00
_cell.angle_beta   90.00
_cell.angle_gamma   90.00
#
_symmetry.space_group_name_H-M   'P 1'
#
loop_
_entity.id
_entity.type
_entity.pdbx_description
1 polymer ?
#
loop_
_entity_poly.entity_id
_entity_poly.type
_entity_poly.pdbx_seq_one_letter_code
_entity_poly.pdbx_strand_id
1 'polypeptide(L)' 'MGAAIPHLVLLGDSTLDNRFYVGKGNPAIIDQLKLKAKERGWNATSVAVDGHSISHISTQLTRIPQDATHLFISIGRI' A
#
# COMPACT_ATOMS: atom_id res chain seq x y z
N MET A 1 23.11 -1.70 -16.26
CA MET A 1 21.77 -1.31 -15.76
C MET A 1 21.80 -1.44 -14.25
N GLY A 2 21.55 -0.37 -13.50
CA GLY A 2 21.45 -0.46 -12.04
C GLY A 2 20.31 -1.40 -11.66
N ALA A 3 20.45 -2.15 -10.57
CA ALA A 3 19.38 -3.01 -10.09
C ALA A 3 18.12 -2.16 -9.81
N ALA A 4 16.96 -2.59 -10.29
CA ALA A 4 15.70 -1.91 -10.01
C ALA A 4 15.46 -1.93 -8.50
N ILE A 5 15.12 -0.77 -7.92
CA ILE A 5 14.76 -0.65 -6.50
C ILE A 5 13.46 -1.44 -6.28
N PRO A 6 13.42 -2.44 -5.39
CA PRO A 6 12.17 -3.13 -5.12
C PRO A 6 11.10 -2.17 -4.61
N HIS A 7 9.90 -2.23 -5.18
CA HIS A 7 8.79 -1.35 -4.85
C HIS A 7 7.57 -2.19 -4.49
N LEU A 8 7.19 -2.15 -3.22
CA LEU A 8 6.00 -2.80 -2.67
C LEU A 8 4.79 -1.88 -2.76
N VAL A 9 3.69 -2.36 -3.35
CA VAL A 9 2.43 -1.62 -3.44
C VAL A 9 1.35 -2.35 -2.65
N LEU A 10 0.70 -1.61 -1.74
CA LEU A 10 -0.42 -2.09 -0.94
C LEU A 10 -1.75 -1.81 -1.63
N LEU A 11 -2.59 -2.84 -1.76
CA LEU A 11 -3.98 -2.77 -2.22
C LEU A 11 -4.89 -3.36 -1.14
N GLY A 12 -6.04 -2.75 -0.93
CA GLY A 12 -6.94 -3.17 0.13
C GLY A 12 -7.97 -2.15 0.53
N ASP A 13 -8.48 -2.34 1.75
CA ASP A 13 -9.55 -1.56 2.36
C ASP A 13 -9.04 -0.66 3.50
N SER A 14 -9.96 -0.28 4.40
CA SER A 14 -9.70 0.52 5.60
C SER A 14 -8.60 -0.04 6.50
N THR A 15 -8.32 -1.34 6.43
CA THR A 15 -7.22 -1.98 7.15
C THR A 15 -5.89 -1.41 6.72
N LEU A 16 -5.71 -1.09 5.43
CA LEU A 16 -4.46 -0.55 4.88
C LEU A 16 -4.51 0.97 4.68
N ASP A 17 -5.68 1.53 4.39
CA ASP A 17 -5.94 2.98 4.38
C ASP A 17 -6.38 3.48 5.76
N ASN A 18 -5.51 3.31 6.75
CA ASN A 18 -5.92 3.38 8.16
C ASN A 18 -5.62 4.73 8.85
N ARG A 19 -5.29 5.79 8.11
CA ARG A 19 -4.84 7.08 8.69
C ARG A 19 -5.82 7.65 9.71
N PHE A 20 -7.11 7.59 9.41
CA PHE A 20 -8.16 8.13 10.28
C PHE A 20 -8.33 7.33 11.58
N TYR A 21 -7.84 6.09 11.64
CA TYR A 21 -8.04 5.18 12.78
C TYR A 21 -6.87 5.15 13.77
N VAL A 22 -5.68 5.59 13.38
CA VAL A 22 -4.47 5.50 14.23
C VAL A 22 -4.37 6.63 15.26
N GLY A 23 -5.25 7.63 15.21
CA GLY A 23 -5.20 8.79 16.11
C GLY A 23 -4.04 9.74 15.79
N LYS A 24 -4.13 10.97 16.29
CA LYS A 24 -3.19 12.04 15.95
C LYS A 24 -1.79 11.73 16.48
N GLY A 25 -0.77 11.87 15.61
CA GLY A 25 0.64 11.66 15.95
C GLY A 25 1.14 10.23 15.78
N ASN A 26 0.24 9.25 15.53
CA ASN A 26 0.65 7.88 15.26
C ASN A 26 0.80 7.62 13.76
N PRO A 27 1.77 6.78 13.37
CA PRO A 27 1.99 6.45 11.96
C PRO A 27 0.93 5.47 11.47
N ALA A 28 0.37 5.76 10.28
CA ALA A 28 -0.45 4.81 9.54
C ALA A 28 0.42 3.63 9.08
N ILE A 29 -0.21 2.53 8.67
CA ILE A 29 0.51 1.33 8.20
C ILE A 29 1.48 1.69 7.07
N ILE A 30 1.06 2.53 6.12
CA ILE A 30 1.92 2.95 5.03
C ILE A 30 3.15 3.76 5.49
N ASP A 31 3.08 4.53 6.58
CA ASP A 31 4.25 5.26 7.07
C ASP A 31 5.25 4.31 7.73
N GLN A 32 4.75 3.41 8.57
CA GLN A 32 5.58 2.40 9.22
C GLN A 32 6.28 1.53 8.18
N LEU A 33 5.54 1.15 7.12
CA LEU A 33 6.09 0.38 6.02
C LEU A 33 7.10 1.16 5.20
N LYS A 34 6.85 2.44 4.88
CA LYS A 34 7.82 3.29 4.17
C LYS A 34 9.13 3.43 4.94
N LEU A 35 9.06 3.59 6.26
CA LEU A 35 10.26 3.64 7.11
C LEU A 35 11.05 2.33 7.00
N LYS A 36 10.40 1.18 7.22
CA LYS A 36 11.04 -0.15 7.13
C LYS A 36 11.53 -0.51 5.72
N ALA A 37 10.80 -0.10 4.69
CA ALA A 37 11.17 -0.30 3.30
C ALA A 37 12.45 0.48 2.99
N LYS A 38 12.51 1.75 3.39
CA LYS A 38 13.68 2.60 3.20
C LYS A 38 14.93 2.03 3.88
N GLU A 39 14.81 1.50 5.10
CA GLU A 39 15.90 0.82 5.81
C GLU A 39 16.48 -0.38 5.02
N ARG A 40 15.67 -1.00 4.16
CA ARG A 40 16.07 -2.12 3.31
C ARG A 40 16.44 -1.71 1.87
N GLY A 41 16.41 -0.41 1.56
CA GLY A 41 16.61 0.08 0.19
C GLY A 41 15.42 -0.22 -0.74
N TRP A 42 14.21 -0.32 -0.20
CA TRP A 42 12.96 -0.55 -0.93
C TRP A 42 12.12 0.73 -0.96
N ASN A 43 11.20 0.80 -1.91
CA ASN A 43 10.10 1.76 -1.95
C ASN A 43 8.79 1.11 -1.50
N ALA A 44 7.87 1.90 -0.96
CA ALA A 44 6.54 1.44 -0.58
C ALA A 44 5.47 2.49 -0.91
N THR A 45 4.40 2.07 -1.58
CA THR A 45 3.23 2.88 -1.90
C THR A 45 1.96 2.17 -1.44
N SER A 46 0.92 2.93 -1.07
CA SER A 46 -0.42 2.38 -0.87
C SER A 46 -1.35 2.98 -1.89
N VAL A 47 -2.14 2.13 -2.53
CA VAL A 47 -3.30 2.51 -3.33
C VAL A 47 -4.59 1.91 -2.77
N ALA A 48 -4.52 1.36 -1.55
CA ALA A 48 -5.68 0.95 -0.76
C ALA A 48 -6.59 2.15 -0.48
N VAL A 49 -7.88 1.89 -0.34
CA VAL A 49 -8.90 2.93 -0.16
C VAL A 49 -9.90 2.48 0.88
N ASP A 50 -10.17 3.32 1.87
CA ASP A 50 -11.23 3.09 2.85
C ASP A 50 -12.59 2.82 2.16
N GLY A 51 -13.34 1.85 2.68
CA GLY A 51 -14.63 1.43 2.13
C GLY A 51 -14.58 0.54 0.88
N HIS A 52 -13.41 0.27 0.29
CA HIS A 52 -13.31 -0.67 -0.83
C HIS A 52 -13.54 -2.12 -0.40
N SER A 53 -14.09 -2.92 -1.31
CA SER A 53 -14.30 -4.37 -1.21
C SER A 53 -13.68 -5.09 -2.41
N ILE A 54 -13.81 -6.43 -2.49
CA ILE A 54 -13.22 -7.23 -3.58
C ILE A 54 -13.58 -6.70 -4.98
N SER A 55 -14.83 -6.24 -5.18
CA SER A 55 -15.30 -5.70 -6.47
C SER A 55 -14.56 -4.44 -6.92
N HIS A 56 -13.90 -3.74 -6.00
CA HIS A 56 -13.21 -2.48 -6.26
C HIS A 56 -11.71 -2.65 -6.59
N ILE A 57 -11.15 -3.86 -6.51
CA ILE A 57 -9.74 -4.11 -6.80
C ILE A 57 -9.35 -3.68 -8.22
N SER A 58 -10.23 -3.88 -9.20
CA SER A 58 -10.00 -3.46 -10.58
C SER A 58 -9.64 -1.98 -10.68
N THR A 59 -10.27 -1.12 -9.87
CA THR A 59 -9.99 0.34 -9.85
C THR A 59 -8.70 0.69 -9.12
N GLN A 60 -8.24 -0.15 -8.19
CA GLN A 60 -6.94 0.04 -7.53
C GLN A 60 -5.79 -0.41 -8.42
N LEU A 61 -5.98 -1.47 -9.23
CA LEU A 61 -4.98 -1.94 -10.19
C LEU A 61 -4.58 -0.84 -11.19
N THR A 62 -5.49 0.06 -11.57
CA THR A 62 -5.17 1.17 -12.47
C THR A 62 -4.34 2.28 -11.82
N ARG A 63 -4.13 2.22 -10.50
CA ARG A 63 -3.34 3.21 -9.73
C ARG A 63 -1.95 2.70 -9.37
N ILE A 64 -1.61 1.46 -9.75
CA ILE A 64 -0.30 0.87 -9.47
C ILE A 64 0.80 1.66 -10.22
N PRO A 65 1.84 2.15 -9.52
CA PRO A 65 3.01 2.75 -10.16
C PRO A 65 3.69 1.80 -11.15
N GLN A 66 4.19 2.33 -12.26
CA GLN A 66 4.84 1.51 -13.30
C GLN A 66 6.12 0.79 -12.82
N ASP A 67 6.76 1.31 -11.78
CA ASP A 67 7.96 0.74 -11.16
C ASP A 67 7.64 -0.27 -10.04
N ALA A 68 6.36 -0.59 -9.81
CA ALA A 68 5.96 -1.60 -8.85
C ALA A 68 6.55 -2.97 -9.21
N THR A 69 7.19 -3.61 -8.22
CA THR A 69 7.76 -4.97 -8.40
C THR A 69 7.06 -6.02 -7.55
N HIS A 70 6.39 -5.61 -6.47
CA HIS A 70 5.66 -6.49 -5.56
C HIS A 70 4.31 -5.89 -5.22
N LEU A 71 3.27 -6.74 -5.19
CA LEU A 71 1.94 -6.36 -4.74
C LEU A 71 1.62 -7.12 -3.44
N PHE A 72 1.04 -6.42 -2.48
CA PHE A 72 0.41 -7.02 -1.31
C PHE A 72 -1.07 -6.64 -1.30
N ILE A 73 -1.92 -7.66 -1.34
CA ILE A 73 -3.37 -7.48 -1.42
C ILE A 73 -3.98 -8.07 -0.14
N SER A 74 -4.62 -7.21 0.65
CA SER A 74 -5.44 -7.62 1.79
C SER A 74 -6.78 -6.93 1.66
N ILE A 75 -7.79 -7.70 1.25
CA ILE A 75 -9.14 -7.19 1.07
C ILE A 75 -10.14 -8.29 1.39
N GLY A 76 -11.25 -7.91 2.02
CA GLY A 76 -12.34 -8.82 2.34
C GLY A 76 -13.69 -8.15 2.15
N ARG A 77 -14.76 -8.95 2.29
CA ARG A 77 -16.15 -8.65 1.90
C ARG A 77 -16.40 -8.71 0.38
N ILE A 78 -17.50 -9.39 0.06
CA ILE A 78 -18.12 -9.49 -1.27
C ILE A 78 -19.36 -8.59 -1.24
#